data_AF-A0A6C0NEI5-F1
#
_entry.id   AF-A0A6C0NEI5-F1
#
_cell.length_a   1.000
_cell.length_b   1.000
_cell.length_c   1.000
_cell.angle_alpha   90.00
_cell.angle_beta   90.00
_cell.angle_gamma   90.00
#
_symmetry.space_group_name_H-M   'P 1'
#
loop_
_entity.id
_entity.type
_entity.pdbx_description
1 polymer ?
#
loop_
_entity_poly.entity_id
_entity_poly.type
_entity_poly.pdbx_seq_one_letter_code
_entity_poly.pdbx_strand_id
1 'polypeptide(L)'
;MGKKLSGMSTRTRILNAARECFAENGFHNTSMKTICKASDMSPGTLYHHFVSKEALIQAIILEDQERALTRFRHPLEGVGLVDYLVDSMIDVTHEDCAQRALVMEIMAEGMRNPQVADMLKSKYQTITDFLVARFNDAQAKGEIGNNINNRKAARLLLSLTYGILSDIEADENSRDADFAMTFRDMIGGMLHVGNTVNKQGT
;
A
#
# COMPACT_ATOMS: atom_id res chain seq x y z
N MET A 1 -17.16 -12.27 -26.52
CA MET A 1 -16.49 -12.43 -25.21
C MET A 1 -17.27 -11.64 -24.18
N GLY A 2 -18.06 -12.29 -23.31
CA GLY A 2 -18.99 -11.61 -22.40
C GLY A 2 -19.26 -12.44 -21.16
N LYS A 3 -18.21 -12.74 -20.38
CA LYS A 3 -18.31 -13.58 -19.18
C LYS A 3 -17.46 -13.02 -18.04
N LYS A 4 -18.03 -12.08 -17.26
CA LYS A 4 -17.77 -11.86 -15.80
C LYS A 4 -18.54 -10.69 -15.14
N LEU A 5 -19.64 -10.17 -15.72
CA LEU A 5 -20.34 -8.99 -15.17
C LEU A 5 -21.56 -9.30 -14.28
N SER A 6 -22.03 -10.55 -14.18
CA SER A 6 -23.34 -10.88 -13.58
C SER A 6 -23.36 -11.04 -12.04
N GLY A 7 -22.40 -10.48 -11.31
CA GLY A 7 -22.37 -10.56 -9.83
C GLY A 7 -21.63 -9.41 -9.13
N MET A 8 -21.15 -8.42 -9.87
CA MET A 8 -20.40 -7.29 -9.31
C MET A 8 -21.35 -6.16 -8.94
N SER A 9 -21.22 -5.62 -7.72
CA SER A 9 -22.05 -4.49 -7.28
C SER A 9 -21.87 -3.28 -8.20
N THR A 10 -22.92 -2.47 -8.38
CA THR A 10 -22.86 -1.20 -9.12
C THR A 10 -21.70 -0.32 -8.64
N ARG A 11 -21.49 -0.26 -7.33
CA ARG A 11 -20.40 0.50 -6.72
C ARG A 11 -19.03 0.01 -7.20
N THR A 12 -18.82 -1.30 -7.24
CA THR A 12 -17.55 -1.91 -7.70
C THR A 12 -17.33 -1.65 -9.18
N ARG A 13 -18.37 -1.74 -10.02
CA ARG A 13 -18.26 -1.40 -11.46
C ARG A 13 -17.81 0.05 -11.67
N ILE A 14 -18.39 0.99 -10.91
CA ILE A 14 -18.01 2.40 -10.97
C ILE A 14 -16.55 2.58 -10.54
N LEU A 15 -16.12 1.92 -9.46
CA LEU A 15 -14.73 2.03 -9.00
C LEU A 15 -13.72 1.44 -9.97
N ASN A 16 -14.01 0.30 -10.59
CA ASN A 16 -13.13 -0.27 -11.61
C ASN A 16 -12.96 0.66 -12.80
N ALA A 17 -14.06 1.22 -13.32
CA ALA A 17 -14.01 2.21 -14.39
C ALA A 17 -13.24 3.49 -13.97
N ALA A 18 -13.38 3.92 -12.71
CA ALA A 18 -12.62 5.06 -12.19
C ALA A 18 -11.12 4.76 -12.11
N ARG A 19 -10.74 3.56 -11.64
CA ARG A 19 -9.34 3.10 -11.57
C ARG A 19 -8.70 3.12 -12.97
N GLU A 20 -9.39 2.56 -13.96
CA GLU A 20 -8.94 2.56 -15.37
C GLU A 20 -8.78 3.99 -15.89
N CYS A 21 -9.81 4.82 -15.76
CA CYS A 21 -9.76 6.21 -16.25
C CYS A 21 -8.62 7.01 -15.60
N PHE A 22 -8.42 6.88 -14.28
CA PHE A 22 -7.37 7.59 -13.56
C PHE A 22 -5.97 7.07 -13.90
N ALA A 23 -5.80 5.76 -14.07
CA ALA A 23 -4.51 5.19 -14.46
C ALA A 23 -4.09 5.61 -15.87
N GLU A 24 -5.04 5.69 -16.81
CA GLU A 24 -4.75 6.04 -18.20
C GLU A 24 -4.61 7.55 -18.44
N ASN A 25 -5.47 8.36 -17.81
CA ASN A 25 -5.59 9.79 -18.14
C ASN A 25 -5.11 10.72 -17.02
N GLY A 26 -4.81 10.18 -15.84
CA GLY A 26 -4.58 10.95 -14.62
C GLY A 26 -5.86 11.46 -13.98
N PHE A 27 -5.75 11.94 -12.74
CA PHE A 27 -6.89 12.44 -11.96
C PHE A 27 -7.50 13.71 -12.56
N HIS A 28 -6.66 14.64 -12.99
CA HIS A 28 -7.10 15.95 -13.46
C HIS A 28 -7.88 15.88 -14.78
N ASN A 29 -7.39 15.11 -15.76
CA ASN A 29 -8.03 15.00 -17.08
C ASN A 29 -9.27 14.09 -17.08
N THR A 30 -9.44 13.28 -16.04
CA THR A 30 -10.62 12.43 -15.89
C THR A 30 -11.81 13.26 -15.39
N SER A 31 -12.97 13.10 -16.01
CA SER A 31 -14.23 13.73 -15.59
C SER A 31 -15.24 12.71 -15.08
N MET A 32 -16.19 13.12 -14.23
CA MET A 32 -17.31 12.25 -13.80
C MET A 32 -18.10 11.70 -15.01
N LYS A 33 -18.23 12.49 -16.09
CA LYS A 33 -18.87 12.07 -17.34
C LYS A 33 -18.08 10.97 -18.06
N THR A 34 -16.75 11.04 -18.05
CA THR A 34 -15.89 9.99 -18.61
C THR A 34 -16.10 8.69 -17.86
N ILE A 35 -16.15 8.74 -16.52
CA ILE A 35 -16.36 7.57 -15.67
C ILE A 35 -17.78 6.99 -15.83
N CYS A 36 -18.81 7.84 -15.99
CA CYS A 36 -20.18 7.37 -16.32
C CYS A 36 -20.18 6.52 -17.59
N LYS A 37 -19.52 7.01 -18.65
CA LYS A 37 -19.42 6.28 -19.92
C LYS A 37 -18.65 4.97 -19.77
N ALA A 38 -17.50 5.00 -19.09
CA ALA A 38 -16.66 3.82 -18.89
C ALA A 38 -17.35 2.74 -18.01
N SER A 39 -18.13 3.15 -17.01
CA SER A 39 -18.87 2.23 -16.13
C SER A 39 -20.21 1.75 -16.71
N ASP A 40 -20.64 2.29 -17.85
CA ASP A 40 -21.97 2.10 -18.44
C ASP A 40 -23.10 2.47 -17.47
N MET A 41 -22.91 3.57 -16.72
CA MET A 41 -23.85 4.06 -15.71
C MET A 41 -24.44 5.41 -16.11
N SER A 42 -25.70 5.65 -15.71
CA SER A 42 -26.29 6.99 -15.81
C SER A 42 -25.60 7.96 -14.84
N PRO A 43 -25.55 9.27 -15.14
CA PRO A 43 -25.06 10.27 -14.20
C PRO A 43 -25.74 10.20 -12.83
N GLY A 44 -27.07 10.05 -12.79
CA GLY A 44 -27.82 9.95 -11.54
C GLY A 44 -27.40 8.74 -10.69
N THR A 45 -27.19 7.58 -11.32
CA THR A 45 -26.69 6.38 -10.64
C THR A 45 -25.27 6.59 -10.10
N LEU A 46 -24.39 7.20 -10.89
CA LEU A 46 -23.01 7.44 -10.45
C LEU A 46 -22.97 8.44 -9.28
N TYR A 47 -23.67 9.57 -9.38
CA TYR A 47 -23.73 10.59 -8.33
C TYR A 47 -24.41 10.10 -7.04
N HIS A 48 -25.33 9.14 -7.14
CA HIS A 48 -25.89 8.48 -5.96
C HIS A 48 -24.83 7.68 -5.17
N HIS A 49 -23.87 7.05 -5.86
CA HIS A 49 -22.80 6.30 -5.20
C HIS A 49 -21.59 7.16 -4.83
N PHE A 50 -21.23 8.11 -5.69
CA PHE A 50 -20.05 8.95 -5.55
C PHE A 50 -20.35 10.37 -6.00
N VAL A 51 -20.39 11.28 -5.03
CA VAL A 51 -20.75 12.68 -5.27
C VAL A 51 -19.68 13.48 -6.03
N SER A 52 -18.43 13.02 -6.03
CA SER A 52 -17.31 13.70 -6.69
C SER A 52 -16.18 12.74 -7.09
N LYS A 53 -15.17 13.26 -7.80
CA LYS A 53 -13.95 12.50 -8.13
C LYS A 53 -13.12 12.18 -6.89
N GLU A 54 -13.12 13.09 -5.92
CA GLU A 54 -12.43 12.93 -4.64
C GLU A 54 -13.07 11.82 -3.81
N ALA A 55 -14.40 11.65 -3.87
CA ALA A 55 -15.08 10.51 -3.23
C ALA A 55 -14.67 9.16 -3.86
N LEU A 56 -14.44 9.13 -5.18
CA LEU A 56 -13.91 7.95 -5.87
C LEU A 56 -12.46 7.67 -5.46
N ILE A 57 -11.59 8.69 -5.46
CA ILE A 57 -10.21 8.55 -4.98
C ILE A 57 -10.18 8.06 -3.53
N GLN A 58 -11.02 8.61 -2.66
CA GLN A 58 -11.07 8.21 -1.25
C GLN A 58 -11.40 6.73 -1.12
N ALA A 59 -12.39 6.25 -1.86
CA ALA A 59 -12.76 4.85 -1.87
C ALA A 59 -11.62 3.95 -2.40
N ILE A 60 -10.91 4.38 -3.46
CA ILE A 60 -9.74 3.68 -3.99
C ILE A 60 -8.62 3.63 -2.94
N ILE A 61 -8.30 4.75 -2.28
CA ILE A 61 -7.30 4.84 -1.22
C ILE A 61 -7.63 3.87 -0.08
N LEU A 62 -8.89 3.77 0.31
CA LEU A 62 -9.34 2.84 1.37
C LEU A 62 -9.22 1.37 0.95
N GLU A 63 -9.55 1.02 -0.29
CA GLU A 63 -9.34 -0.34 -0.82
C GLU A 63 -7.85 -0.69 -0.89
N ASP A 64 -7.01 0.27 -1.28
CA ASP A 64 -5.55 0.08 -1.32
C ASP A 64 -4.95 -0.01 0.09
N GLN A 65 -5.48 0.76 1.04
CA GLN A 65 -5.13 0.63 2.45
C GLN A 65 -5.49 -0.76 2.96
N GLU A 66 -6.70 -1.24 2.70
CA GLU A 66 -7.14 -2.56 3.16
C GLU A 66 -6.23 -3.67 2.63
N ARG A 67 -5.87 -3.64 1.34
CA ARG A 67 -4.90 -4.60 0.75
C ARG A 67 -3.52 -4.54 1.38
N ALA A 68 -3.05 -3.36 1.79
CA ALA A 68 -1.80 -3.23 2.52
C ALA A 68 -1.92 -3.78 3.95
N LEU A 69 -3.07 -3.56 4.60
CA LEU A 69 -3.31 -3.96 5.99
C LEU A 69 -3.54 -5.46 6.15
N THR A 70 -4.08 -6.18 5.16
CA THR A 70 -4.30 -7.63 5.27
C THR A 70 -3.02 -8.38 5.66
N ARG A 71 -1.85 -7.90 5.20
CA ARG A 71 -0.53 -8.46 5.53
C ARG A 71 -0.16 -8.26 7.01
N PHE A 72 -0.50 -7.11 7.59
CA PHE A 72 -0.05 -6.74 8.94
C PHE A 72 -1.17 -6.75 9.98
N ARG A 73 -2.39 -7.19 9.65
CA ARG A 73 -3.55 -7.08 10.53
C ARG A 73 -3.41 -7.92 11.80
N HIS A 74 -2.91 -9.13 11.66
CA HIS A 74 -2.79 -10.09 12.75
C HIS A 74 -1.32 -10.27 13.18
N PRO A 75 -1.07 -10.70 14.44
CA PRO A 75 0.27 -11.12 14.86
C PRO A 75 0.82 -12.20 13.92
N LEU A 76 2.14 -12.18 13.70
CA LEU A 76 2.82 -13.17 12.89
C LEU A 76 3.04 -14.45 13.70
N GLU A 77 2.66 -15.58 13.11
CA GLU A 77 2.83 -16.93 13.67
C GLU A 77 3.63 -17.79 12.68
N GLY A 78 4.61 -18.54 13.18
CA GLY A 78 5.40 -19.47 12.36
C GLY A 78 6.39 -18.85 11.37
N VAL A 79 6.50 -17.52 11.32
CA VAL A 79 7.45 -16.78 10.48
C VAL A 79 8.06 -15.61 11.28
N GLY A 80 9.36 -15.37 11.10
CA GLY A 80 10.04 -14.23 11.72
C GLY A 80 9.66 -12.90 11.06
N LEU A 81 9.68 -11.81 11.81
CA LEU A 81 9.27 -10.50 11.28
C LEU A 81 10.05 -10.09 10.03
N VAL A 82 11.38 -10.24 10.01
CA VAL A 82 12.19 -9.80 8.86
C VAL A 82 11.89 -10.61 7.60
N ASP A 83 11.78 -11.93 7.72
CA ASP A 83 11.37 -12.81 6.61
C ASP A 83 10.03 -12.34 6.04
N TYR A 84 9.06 -12.12 6.92
CA TYR A 84 7.73 -11.68 6.51
C TYR A 84 7.73 -10.34 5.77
N LEU A 85 8.57 -9.38 6.22
CA LEU A 85 8.71 -8.09 5.56
C LEU A 85 9.38 -8.20 4.18
N VAL A 86 10.36 -9.09 4.03
CA VAL A 86 11.02 -9.38 2.75
C VAL A 86 10.02 -10.00 1.78
N ASP A 87 9.30 -11.04 2.20
CA ASP A 87 8.29 -11.71 1.37
C ASP A 87 7.17 -10.73 0.97
N SER A 88 6.68 -9.93 1.93
CA SER A 88 5.68 -8.90 1.65
C SER A 88 6.16 -7.86 0.64
N MET A 89 7.46 -7.55 0.62
CA MET A 89 8.05 -6.61 -0.33
C MET A 89 8.15 -7.21 -1.73
N ILE A 90 8.53 -8.48 -1.83
CA ILE A 90 8.57 -9.22 -3.09
C ILE A 90 7.16 -9.35 -3.68
N ASP A 91 6.16 -9.68 -2.86
CA ASP A 91 4.77 -9.74 -3.32
C ASP A 91 4.29 -8.43 -3.95
N VAL A 92 4.77 -7.30 -3.45
CA VAL A 92 4.42 -5.96 -3.95
C VAL A 92 5.02 -5.69 -5.34
N THR A 93 6.17 -6.28 -5.70
CA THR A 93 6.76 -6.13 -7.05
C THR A 93 5.94 -6.85 -8.11
N HIS A 94 5.29 -7.96 -7.73
CA HIS A 94 4.43 -8.78 -8.57
C HIS A 94 2.99 -8.25 -8.70
N GLU A 95 2.64 -7.15 -8.03
CA GLU A 95 1.33 -6.51 -8.20
C GLU A 95 1.16 -5.96 -9.63
N ASP A 96 -0.09 -5.91 -10.10
CA ASP A 96 -0.42 -5.44 -11.45
C ASP A 96 0.14 -4.03 -11.71
N CYS A 97 0.77 -3.85 -12.88
CA CYS A 97 1.46 -2.61 -13.22
C CYS A 97 0.49 -1.42 -13.27
N ALA A 98 -0.75 -1.59 -13.77
CA ALA A 98 -1.74 -0.52 -13.80
C ALA A 98 -2.20 -0.14 -12.39
N GLN A 99 -2.34 -1.12 -11.49
CA GLN A 99 -2.60 -0.87 -10.08
C GLN A 99 -1.47 -0.07 -9.41
N ARG A 100 -0.21 -0.44 -9.65
CA ARG A 100 0.97 0.29 -9.13
C ARG A 100 1.04 1.71 -9.69
N ALA A 101 0.82 1.89 -10.99
CA ALA A 101 0.77 3.19 -11.65
C ALA A 101 -0.32 4.10 -11.04
N LEU A 102 -1.50 3.55 -10.76
CA LEU A 102 -2.57 4.32 -10.12
C LEU A 102 -2.18 4.79 -8.70
N VAL A 103 -1.49 3.96 -7.91
CA VAL A 103 -0.99 4.39 -6.59
C VAL A 103 -0.06 5.59 -6.75
N MET A 104 0.84 5.57 -7.75
CA MET A 104 1.75 6.68 -8.04
C MET A 104 1.02 7.94 -8.51
N GLU A 105 0.00 7.81 -9.35
CA GLU A 105 -0.83 8.94 -9.79
C GLU A 105 -1.54 9.60 -8.59
N ILE A 106 -2.09 8.80 -7.67
CA ILE A 106 -2.74 9.33 -6.46
C ILE A 106 -1.73 10.03 -5.54
N MET A 107 -0.53 9.46 -5.38
CA MET A 107 0.54 10.10 -4.60
C MET A 107 0.97 11.43 -5.22
N ALA A 108 1.13 11.48 -6.54
CA ALA A 108 1.45 12.70 -7.26
C ALA A 108 0.34 13.75 -7.11
N GLU A 109 -0.93 13.35 -7.18
CA GLU A 109 -2.08 14.23 -6.95
C GLU A 109 -2.08 14.80 -5.52
N GLY A 110 -1.77 13.98 -4.51
CA GLY A 110 -1.66 14.43 -3.12
C GLY A 110 -0.61 15.53 -2.89
N MET A 111 0.39 15.67 -3.77
CA MET A 111 1.40 16.74 -3.66
C MET A 111 0.88 18.12 -4.09
N ARG A 112 -0.25 18.18 -4.79
CA ARG A 112 -0.84 19.41 -5.35
C ARG A 112 -2.31 19.62 -4.97
N ASN A 113 -2.93 18.61 -4.35
CA ASN A 113 -4.32 18.62 -3.91
C ASN A 113 -4.39 18.33 -2.40
N PRO A 114 -4.61 19.34 -1.54
CA PRO A 114 -4.62 19.18 -0.08
C PRO A 114 -5.62 18.14 0.43
N GLN A 115 -6.78 18.02 -0.24
CA GLN A 115 -7.80 17.04 0.15
C GLN A 115 -7.31 15.61 -0.05
N VAL A 116 -6.63 15.33 -1.18
CA VAL A 116 -6.03 14.02 -1.44
C VAL A 116 -4.82 13.79 -0.53
N ALA A 117 -4.05 14.83 -0.23
CA ALA A 117 -2.94 14.77 0.72
C ALA A 117 -3.40 14.28 2.10
N ASP A 118 -4.51 14.80 2.61
CA ASP A 118 -5.04 14.43 3.91
C ASP A 118 -5.57 12.98 3.93
N MET A 119 -6.17 12.53 2.83
CA MET A 119 -6.55 11.12 2.66
C MET A 119 -5.32 10.19 2.70
N LEU A 120 -4.24 10.56 2.01
CA LEU A 120 -2.98 9.80 2.03
C LEU A 120 -2.32 9.81 3.41
N LYS A 121 -2.31 10.96 4.11
CA LYS A 121 -1.79 11.03 5.49
C LYS A 121 -2.55 10.07 6.41
N SER A 122 -3.88 10.02 6.32
CA SER A 122 -4.71 9.08 7.08
C SER A 122 -4.37 7.62 6.74
N LYS A 123 -4.17 7.31 5.46
CA LYS A 123 -3.73 5.97 5.01
C LYS A 123 -2.38 5.60 5.59
N TYR A 124 -1.39 6.49 5.50
CA TYR A 124 -0.04 6.24 5.99
C TYR A 124 -0.01 6.08 7.51
N GLN A 125 -0.77 6.88 8.25
CA GLN A 125 -0.90 6.74 9.71
C GLN A 125 -1.44 5.36 10.07
N THR A 126 -2.53 4.94 9.42
CA THR A 126 -3.14 3.63 9.67
C THR A 126 -2.16 2.49 9.41
N ILE A 127 -1.50 2.47 8.24
CA ILE A 127 -0.52 1.41 7.90
C ILE A 127 0.66 1.41 8.89
N THR A 128 1.15 2.60 9.26
CA THR A 128 2.24 2.75 10.23
C THR A 128 1.86 2.18 11.59
N ASP A 129 0.63 2.40 12.06
CA ASP A 129 0.19 1.89 13.36
C ASP A 129 0.12 0.37 13.40
N PHE A 130 -0.31 -0.27 12.32
CA PHE A 130 -0.28 -1.73 12.19
C PHE A 130 1.15 -2.28 12.16
N LEU A 131 2.07 -1.66 11.42
CA LEU A 131 3.49 -2.05 11.42
C LEU A 131 4.13 -1.89 12.81
N VAL A 132 3.83 -0.79 13.51
CA VAL A 132 4.31 -0.59 14.89
C VAL A 132 3.80 -1.68 15.82
N ALA A 133 2.55 -2.13 15.68
CA ALA A 133 2.04 -3.25 16.45
C ALA A 133 2.85 -4.53 16.20
N ARG A 134 3.17 -4.85 14.94
CA ARG A 134 4.02 -6.01 14.60
C ARG A 134 5.44 -5.88 15.11
N PHE A 135 6.00 -4.67 15.13
CA PHE A 135 7.33 -4.43 15.70
C PHE A 135 7.34 -4.61 17.22
N ASN A 136 6.31 -4.14 17.91
CA ASN A 136 6.16 -4.37 19.35
C ASN A 136 6.04 -5.87 19.67
N ASP A 137 5.26 -6.61 18.87
CA ASP A 137 5.12 -8.07 19.02
C ASP A 137 6.49 -8.77 18.86
N ALA A 138 7.26 -8.39 17.84
CA ALA A 138 8.59 -8.93 17.58
C ALA A 138 9.61 -8.55 18.67
N GLN A 139 9.54 -7.35 19.25
CA GLN A 139 10.36 -6.95 20.40
C GLN A 139 10.04 -7.79 21.64
N ALA A 140 8.75 -8.04 21.91
CA ALA A 140 8.33 -8.86 23.03
C ALA A 140 8.83 -10.32 22.91
N LYS A 141 9.00 -10.81 21.68
CA LYS A 141 9.60 -12.12 21.36
C LYS A 141 11.13 -12.11 21.31
N GLY A 142 11.76 -10.94 21.38
CA GLY A 142 13.23 -10.78 21.25
C GLY A 142 13.76 -10.94 19.82
N GLU A 143 12.90 -10.88 18.80
CA GLU A 143 13.30 -11.01 17.38
C GLU A 143 14.02 -9.76 16.85
N ILE A 144 13.70 -8.58 17.40
CA ILE A 144 14.30 -7.29 17.01
C ILE A 144 14.78 -6.52 18.25
N GLY A 145 15.64 -5.52 18.05
CA GLY A 145 16.26 -4.78 19.16
C GLY A 145 15.26 -3.92 19.94
N ASN A 146 15.48 -3.75 21.24
CA ASN A 146 14.60 -2.97 22.14
C ASN A 146 14.83 -1.45 22.09
N ASN A 147 15.88 -0.99 21.41
CA ASN A 147 16.27 0.43 21.33
C ASN A 147 16.08 1.00 19.91
N ILE A 148 14.98 0.63 19.25
CA ILE A 148 14.58 1.19 17.96
C ILE A 148 13.37 2.11 18.13
N ASN A 149 13.26 3.13 17.29
CA ASN A 149 12.05 3.94 17.21
C ASN A 149 11.07 3.28 16.23
N ASN A 150 10.18 2.43 16.75
CA ASN A 150 9.24 1.65 15.93
C ASN A 150 8.45 2.49 14.92
N ARG A 151 8.00 3.69 15.33
CA ARG A 151 7.21 4.56 14.45
C ARG A 151 8.05 5.14 13.31
N LYS A 152 9.29 5.56 13.56
CA LYS A 152 10.20 6.03 12.51
C LYS A 152 10.62 4.89 11.58
N ALA A 153 10.96 3.72 12.13
CA ALA A 153 11.30 2.54 11.35
C ALA A 153 10.14 2.13 10.43
N ALA A 154 8.91 2.07 10.96
CA ALA A 154 7.72 1.74 10.17
C ALA A 154 7.47 2.77 9.06
N ARG A 155 7.69 4.07 9.33
CA ARG A 155 7.52 5.11 8.32
C ARG A 155 8.58 5.04 7.22
N LEU A 156 9.83 4.76 7.56
CA LEU A 156 10.92 4.58 6.60
C LEU A 156 10.70 3.33 5.75
N LEU A 157 10.29 2.22 6.37
CA LEU A 157 9.92 1.01 5.66
C LEU A 157 8.80 1.28 4.65
N LEU A 158 7.76 2.01 5.05
CA LEU A 158 6.67 2.39 4.14
C LEU A 158 7.16 3.28 2.98
N SER A 159 8.07 4.22 3.24
CA SER A 159 8.66 5.05 2.18
C SER A 159 9.47 4.21 1.19
N LEU A 160 10.25 3.25 1.69
CA LEU A 160 11.01 2.31 0.88
C LEU A 160 10.09 1.41 0.04
N THR A 161 8.99 0.91 0.62
CA THR A 161 7.98 0.12 -0.12
C THR A 161 7.40 0.93 -1.27
N TYR A 162 7.05 2.21 -1.08
CA TYR A 162 6.58 3.04 -2.18
C TYR A 162 7.66 3.36 -3.20
N GLY A 163 8.93 3.47 -2.79
CA GLY A 163 10.06 3.60 -3.69
C GLY A 163 10.17 2.41 -4.64
N ILE A 164 10.14 1.19 -4.09
CA ILE A 164 10.18 -0.04 -4.91
C ILE A 164 8.89 -0.20 -5.74
N LEU A 165 7.72 0.13 -5.20
CA LEU A 165 6.46 0.11 -5.96
C LEU A 165 6.55 1.00 -7.21
N SER A 166 7.25 2.13 -7.11
CA SER A 166 7.43 3.11 -8.20
C SER A 166 8.47 2.71 -9.24
N ASP A 167 9.31 1.72 -8.96
CA ASP A 167 10.38 1.27 -9.85
C ASP A 167 9.83 0.34 -10.95
N ILE A 168 9.98 0.74 -12.21
CA ILE A 168 9.47 -0.01 -13.37
C ILE A 168 10.14 -1.37 -13.48
N GLU A 169 11.39 -1.50 -13.02
CA GLU A 169 12.18 -2.73 -13.08
C GLU A 169 12.00 -3.60 -11.82
N ALA A 170 11.14 -3.20 -10.87
CA ALA A 170 11.01 -3.88 -9.57
C ALA A 170 10.72 -5.39 -9.68
N ASP A 171 9.89 -5.82 -10.64
CA ASP A 171 9.57 -7.23 -10.86
C ASP A 171 10.80 -8.01 -11.38
N GLU A 172 11.58 -7.42 -12.26
CA GLU A 172 12.82 -8.00 -12.78
C GLU A 172 13.88 -8.08 -11.68
N ASN A 173 14.08 -6.97 -10.96
CA ASN A 173 15.00 -6.86 -9.83
C ASN A 173 14.67 -7.88 -8.73
N SER A 174 13.39 -8.11 -8.42
CA SER A 174 12.99 -9.07 -7.39
C SER A 174 13.29 -10.54 -7.71
N ARG A 175 13.57 -10.88 -8.97
CA ARG A 175 13.94 -12.24 -9.38
C ARG A 175 15.43 -12.54 -9.14
N ASP A 176 16.23 -11.51 -8.89
CA ASP A 176 17.60 -11.67 -8.45
C ASP A 176 17.64 -12.14 -6.99
N ALA A 177 18.39 -13.21 -6.71
CA ALA A 177 18.55 -13.72 -5.35
C ALA A 177 19.20 -12.67 -4.42
N ASP A 178 20.02 -11.78 -4.97
CA ASP A 178 20.70 -10.73 -4.22
C ASP A 178 19.73 -9.63 -3.76
N PHE A 179 18.59 -9.44 -4.45
CA PHE A 179 17.59 -8.44 -4.08
C PHE A 179 17.00 -8.73 -2.70
N ALA A 180 16.50 -9.96 -2.50
CA ALA A 180 15.91 -10.39 -1.23
C ALA A 180 16.94 -10.35 -0.08
N MET A 181 18.19 -10.74 -0.37
CA MET A 181 19.28 -10.72 0.60
C MET A 181 19.66 -9.30 1.02
N THR A 182 19.83 -8.40 0.05
CA THR A 182 20.15 -6.99 0.30
C THR A 182 19.03 -6.29 1.09
N PHE A 183 17.78 -6.57 0.72
CA PHE A 183 16.63 -6.01 1.42
C PHE A 183 16.54 -6.51 2.86
N ARG A 184 16.81 -7.81 3.08
CA ARG A 184 16.90 -8.42 4.40
C ARG A 184 17.98 -7.78 5.27
N ASP A 185 19.18 -7.57 4.74
CA ASP A 185 20.28 -6.94 5.49
C ASP A 185 19.93 -5.51 5.88
N MET A 186 19.34 -4.74 4.97
CA MET A 186 18.88 -3.38 5.24
C MET A 186 17.81 -3.33 6.34
N ILE A 187 16.78 -4.19 6.28
CA ILE A 187 15.74 -4.24 7.32
C ILE A 187 16.30 -4.77 8.64
N GLY A 188 17.13 -5.83 8.60
CA GLY A 188 17.77 -6.39 9.79
C GLY A 188 18.63 -5.37 10.52
N GLY A 189 19.40 -4.58 9.77
CA GLY A 189 20.16 -3.45 10.28
C GLY A 189 19.27 -2.36 10.88
N MET A 190 18.21 -1.94 10.18
CA MET A 190 17.26 -0.94 10.69
C MET A 190 16.54 -1.39 11.98
N LEU A 191 16.23 -2.68 12.11
CA LEU A 191 15.53 -3.25 13.25
C LEU A 191 16.46 -3.78 14.35
N HIS A 192 17.78 -3.60 14.21
CA HIS A 192 18.79 -4.07 15.17
C HIS A 192 18.65 -5.57 15.50
N VAL A 193 18.37 -6.41 14.49
CA VAL A 193 18.29 -7.87 14.67
C VAL A 193 19.60 -8.40 15.25
N GLY A 194 19.51 -9.25 16.28
CA GLY A 194 20.68 -9.79 16.98
C GLY A 194 21.37 -8.85 17.98
N ASN A 195 20.99 -7.56 18.03
CA ASN A 195 21.48 -6.59 19.01
C ASN A 195 20.50 -6.43 20.19
N THR A 196 20.06 -7.55 20.77
CA THR A 196 19.34 -7.53 22.05
C THR A 196 20.34 -7.20 23.16
N VAL A 197 20.53 -5.91 23.44
CA VAL A 197 21.43 -5.48 24.51
C VAL A 197 20.99 -6.16 25.82
N ASN A 198 21.81 -7.11 26.28
CA ASN A 198 21.79 -7.63 27.64
C ASN A 198 22.01 -6.43 28.59
N LYS A 199 20.94 -5.93 29.20
CA LYS A 199 21.08 -5.14 30.43
C LYS A 199 21.37 -6.12 31.57
N GLN A 200 22.63 -6.55 31.70
CA GLN A 200 23.18 -7.06 32.94
C GLN A 200 24.24 -6.09 33.45
N GLY A 201 24.06 -5.64 34.69
CA GLY A 201 25.15 -5.21 35.57
C GLY A 201 25.48 -3.72 35.62
N THR A 202 24.80 -3.01 36.52
CA THR A 202 25.44 -2.05 37.44
C THR A 202 24.85 -2.28 38.81
#